data_AF-A0A4Q2RIL6-F1
#
_entry.id   AF-A0A4Q2RIL6-F1
#
_cell.length_a   1.000
_cell.length_b   1.000
_cell.length_c   1.000
_cell.angle_alpha   90.00
_cell.angle_beta   90.00
_cell.angle_gamma   90.00
#
_symmetry.space_group_name_H-M   'P 1'
#
loop_
_entity.id
_entity.type
_entity.pdbx_description
1 polymer ?
#
loop_
_entity_poly.entity_id
_entity_poly.type
_entity_poly.pdbx_seq_one_letter_code
_entity_poly.pdbx_strand_id
1 'polypeptide(L)' 'MQVDVHQQKLLRWVEAKEPVLGIFFNMSELNPMIAGGLIENRPVPRQKGQLVLTEAGKAALEGATSH' A
#
# COMPACT_ATOMS: atom_id res chain seq x y z
N MET A 1 -10.80 7.70 8.11
CA MET A 1 -11.18 7.05 6.83
C MET A 1 -11.33 5.57 7.11
N GLN A 2 -12.45 4.94 6.76
CA GLN A 2 -12.56 3.48 6.75
C GLN A 2 -11.96 2.96 5.44
N VAL A 3 -11.10 1.95 5.53
CA VAL A 3 -10.45 1.30 4.39
C VAL A 3 -11.33 0.14 3.93
N ASP A 4 -11.72 0.13 2.66
CA ASP A 4 -12.61 -0.91 2.13
C ASP A 4 -11.88 -2.27 1.97
N VAL A 5 -12.66 -3.35 1.78
CA VAL A 5 -12.13 -4.72 1.68
C VAL A 5 -11.12 -4.90 0.54
N HIS A 6 -11.28 -4.18 -0.56
CA HIS A 6 -10.37 -4.21 -1.70
C HIS A 6 -9.06 -3.48 -1.38
N GLN A 7 -9.15 -2.29 -0.76
CA GLN A 7 -7.99 -1.56 -0.27
C GLN A 7 -7.21 -2.35 0.79
N GLN A 8 -7.89 -3.05 1.69
CA GLN A 8 -7.24 -3.94 2.68
C GLN A 8 -6.46 -5.07 2.01
N LYS A 9 -6.99 -5.68 0.93
CA LYS A 9 -6.26 -6.70 0.16
C LYS A 9 -5.01 -6.13 -0.51
N LEU A 10 -5.10 -4.92 -1.04
CA LEU A 10 -3.95 -4.25 -1.65
C LEU A 10 -2.89 -3.90 -0.60
N LEU A 11 -3.29 -3.38 0.56
CA LEU A 11 -2.37 -3.13 1.66
C LEU A 11 -1.71 -4.42 2.16
N ARG A 12 -2.47 -5.52 2.35
CA ARG A 12 -1.90 -6.85 2.69
C ARG A 12 -0.94 -7.36 1.62
N TRP A 13 -1.23 -7.10 0.35
CA TRP A 13 -0.33 -7.47 -0.75
C TRP A 13 0.97 -6.67 -0.70
N VAL A 14 0.90 -5.36 -0.41
CA VAL A 14 2.11 -4.54 -0.20
C VAL A 14 2.91 -5.08 0.98
N GLU A 15 2.27 -5.34 2.12
CA GLU A 15 2.89 -5.89 3.34
C GLU A 15 3.62 -7.21 3.07
N ALA A 16 2.93 -8.17 2.45
CA ALA A 16 3.44 -9.51 2.19
C ALA A 16 4.55 -9.55 1.14
N LYS A 17 4.73 -8.48 0.37
CA LYS A 17 5.68 -8.39 -0.73
C LYS A 17 6.76 -7.33 -0.51
N GLU A 18 6.87 -6.74 0.69
CA GLU A 18 7.89 -5.72 0.93
C GLU A 18 9.31 -6.30 0.75
N PRO A 19 10.17 -5.67 -0.08
CA PRO A 19 9.90 -4.50 -0.91
C PRO A 19 9.16 -4.85 -2.21
N VAL A 20 8.03 -4.18 -2.48
CA VAL A 20 7.35 -4.33 -3.79
C VAL A 20 8.19 -3.61 -4.84
N LEU A 21 8.98 -4.38 -5.58
CA LEU A 21 9.88 -3.92 -6.64
C LEU A 21 9.27 -4.25 -8.02
N GLY A 22 9.00 -3.25 -8.87
CA GLY A 22 8.67 -3.48 -10.29
C GLY A 22 7.43 -2.79 -10.85
N ILE A 23 6.69 -3.49 -11.72
CA ILE A 23 5.52 -2.99 -12.46
C ILE A 23 4.27 -3.11 -11.59
N PHE A 24 3.72 -1.97 -11.19
CA PHE A 24 2.45 -1.88 -10.50
C PHE A 24 1.31 -2.05 -11.50
N PHE A 25 0.67 -3.22 -11.51
CA PHE A 25 -0.46 -3.50 -12.41
C PHE A 25 -1.71 -2.66 -12.06
N ASN A 26 -1.83 -2.18 -10.82
CA ASN A 26 -3.00 -1.44 -10.32
C ASN A 26 -2.66 -0.04 -9.74
N MET A 27 -1.86 0.77 -10.44
CA MET A 27 -1.55 2.14 -9.97
C MET A 27 -2.79 3.00 -9.72
N SER A 28 -3.87 2.83 -10.50
CA SER A 28 -5.13 3.55 -10.28
C SER A 28 -5.75 3.27 -8.91
N GLU A 29 -5.54 2.07 -8.37
CA GLU A 29 -6.07 1.65 -7.06
C GLU A 29 -5.09 1.96 -5.92
N LEU A 30 -3.79 1.98 -6.22
CA LEU A 30 -2.74 2.35 -5.26
C LEU A 30 -2.66 3.87 -5.04
N ASN A 31 -2.93 4.68 -6.07
CA ASN A 31 -2.85 6.14 -6.01
C ASN A 31 -3.68 6.77 -4.88
N PRO A 32 -4.94 6.38 -4.64
CA PRO A 32 -5.71 6.89 -3.49
C PRO A 32 -5.07 6.57 -2.14
N MET A 33 -4.44 5.41 -1.99
CA MET A 33 -3.78 5.01 -0.74
C MET A 33 -2.43 5.72 -0.56
N ILE A 34 -1.73 6.01 -1.66
CA ILE A 34 -0.52 6.85 -1.65
C ILE A 34 -0.90 8.29 -1.29
N ALA A 35 -1.92 8.85 -1.94
CA ALA A 35 -2.42 10.20 -1.66
C ALA A 35 -3.00 10.32 -0.23
N GLY A 36 -3.60 9.24 0.28
CA GLY A 36 -4.10 9.13 1.65
C GLY A 36 -3.02 8.85 2.70
N GLY A 37 -1.75 8.75 2.31
CA GLY A 37 -0.63 8.54 3.23
C GLY A 37 -0.55 7.15 3.86
N LEU A 38 -1.26 6.16 3.32
CA LEU A 38 -1.22 4.75 3.79
C LEU A 38 -0.04 3.98 3.18
N ILE A 39 0.41 4.39 1.99
CA ILE A 39 1.53 3.79 1.26
C ILE A 39 2.51 4.91 0.87
N GLU A 40 3.80 4.69 1.10
CA GLU A 40 4.88 5.52 0.62
C GLU A 40 5.44 4.94 -0.68
N ASN A 41 5.60 5.77 -1.72
CA ASN A 41 6.30 5.39 -2.94
C ASN A 41 7.71 5.99 -2.93
N ARG A 42 8.72 5.15 -2.68
CA ARG A 42 10.12 5.55 -2.63
C ARG A 42 10.77 5.41 -4.01
N PRO A 43 11.51 6.42 -4.49
CA PRO A 43 12.22 6.31 -5.75
C PRO A 43 13.34 5.27 -5.65
N VAL A 44 13.40 4.35 -6.62
CA VAL A 44 14.48 3.36 -6.73
C VAL A 44 15.15 3.49 -8.09
N PRO A 45 16.49 3.62 -8.16
CA PRO A 45 17.20 3.70 -9.43
C PRO A 45 16.87 2.52 -10.34
N ARG A 46 16.54 2.81 -11.61
CA ARG A 46 16.22 1.80 -12.66
C ARG A 46 14.93 1.01 -12.44
N GLN A 47 14.05 1.45 -11.54
CA GLN A 47 12.73 0.84 -11.32
C GLN A 47 11.63 1.90 -11.26
N LYS A 48 10.35 1.49 -11.29
CA LYS A 48 9.20 2.40 -11.16
C LYS A 48 9.02 2.98 -9.76
N GLY A 49 9.74 2.46 -8.77
CA GLY A 49 9.64 2.84 -7.36
C GLY A 49 9.53 1.61 -6.46
N GLN A 50 9.54 1.84 -5.15
CA GLN A 50 9.30 0.85 -4.11
C GLN A 50 8.09 1.32 -3.31
N LEU A 51 7.08 0.46 -3.20
CA LEU A 51 5.95 0.71 -2.31
C LEU A 51 6.25 0.13 -0.94
N VAL A 52 6.01 0.96 0.09
CA VAL A 52 6.18 0.60 1.50
C VAL A 52 4.94 1.06 2.26
N LEU A 53 4.43 0.24 3.17
CA LEU A 53 3.37 0.63 4.08
C LEU A 53 3.88 1.67 5.08
N THR A 54 3.10 2.73 5.24
CA THR A 54 3.32 3.68 6.35
C THR A 54 2.75 3.10 7.64
N GLU A 55 3.12 3.71 8.77
CA GLU A 55 2.52 3.38 10.07
C GLU A 55 0.99 3.56 10.06
N ALA A 56 0.48 4.55 9.32
CA ALA A 56 -0.97 4.74 9.13
C ALA A 56 -1.59 3.61 8.30
N GLY A 57 -0.89 3.13 7.28
CA GLY A 57 -1.30 1.97 6.48
C GLY A 57 -1.37 0.68 7.29
N LYS A 58 -0.36 0.43 8.15
CA LYS A 58 -0.34 -0.72 9.07
C LYS A 58 -1.47 -0.65 10.09
N ALA A 59 -1.66 0.50 10.73
CA ALA A 59 -2.75 0.70 11.69
C ALA A 59 -4.13 0.53 11.04
N ALA A 60 -4.30 0.98 9.80
CA ALA A 60 -5.53 0.77 9.04
C ALA A 60 -5.78 -0.72 8.73
N LEU A 61 -4.72 -1.50 8.53
CA LEU A 61 -4.78 -2.95 8.35
C LEU A 61 -5.18 -3.68 9.64
N GLU A 62 -4.58 -3.31 10.76
CA GLU A 62 -4.85 -3.91 12.08
C GLU A 62 -6.27 -3.60 12.54
N GLY A 63 -6.72 -2.35 12.39
CA GLY A 63 -8.08 -1.92 12.70
C GLY A 63 -9.16 -2.58 11.82
N ALA A 64 -8.79 -2.98 10.61
CA ALA A 64 -9.66 -3.75 9.71
C ALA A 64 -9.76 -5.24 10.06
N THR A 65 -8.78 -5.80 10.79
CA THR A 65 -8.71 -7.23 11.10
C THR A 65 -9.38 -7.58 12.44
N SER A 66 -9.85 -6.58 13.18
CA SER A 66 -10.45 -6.72 14.52
C SER A 66 -11.99 -6.87 14.52
N HIS A 67 -12.59 -7.35 13.42
CA HIS A 67 -14.03 -7.58 13.30
C HIS A 67 -14.39 -9.01 12.88
#